data_AF-A0A940UF63-F1
#
_entry.id   AF-A0A940UF63-F1
#
_cell.length_a   1.000
_cell.length_b   1.000
_cell.length_c   1.000
_cell.angle_alpha   90.00
_cell.angle_beta   90.00
_cell.angle_gamma   90.00
#
_symmetry.space_group_name_H-M   'P 1'
#
loop_
_entity.id
_entity.type
_entity.pdbx_description
1 polymer ?
#
loop_
_entity_poly.entity_id
_entity_poly.type
_entity_poly.pdbx_seq_one_letter_code
_entity_poly.pdbx_strand_id
1 'polypeptide(L)' 'MVREGDYVAIFNSVHRVMKAEKLLKGEKLPMLLIPAPRVLSSDCGLALRYAAVDRERIEALLAA' A
#
# COMPACT_ATOMS: atom_id res chain seq x y z
N MET A 1 3.60 -14.88 -5.48
CA MET A 1 4.81 -14.98 -4.64
C MET A 1 5.23 -13.58 -4.23
N VAL A 2 5.12 -13.26 -2.95
CA VAL A 2 5.75 -12.07 -2.36
C VAL A 2 7.24 -12.38 -2.33
N ARG A 3 8.06 -11.60 -3.03
CA ARG A 3 9.52 -11.79 -3.00
C ARG A 3 10.05 -11.11 -1.75
N GLU A 4 11.11 -11.67 -1.15
CA GLU A 4 11.86 -10.95 -0.11
C GLU A 4 12.33 -9.61 -0.68
N GLY A 5 11.85 -8.51 -0.08
CA GLY A 5 12.11 -7.14 -0.53
C GLY A 5 10.87 -6.34 -0.98
N ASP A 6 9.70 -6.97 -1.11
CA ASP A 6 8.45 -6.22 -1.31
C ASP A 6 7.97 -5.58 0.00
N TYR A 7 7.45 -4.36 -0.10
CA TYR A 7 6.87 -3.64 1.04
C TYR A 7 5.36 -3.73 0.99
N VAL A 8 4.74 -3.77 2.17
CA VAL A 8 3.28 -3.84 2.33
C VAL A 8 2.84 -2.76 3.29
N ALA A 9 2.15 -1.74 2.79
CA ALA A 9 1.50 -0.72 3.61
C ALA A 9 0.12 -1.18 4.03
N ILE A 10 -0.10 -1.32 5.34
CA ILE A 10 -1.37 -1.70 5.93
C ILE A 10 -2.10 -0.46 6.40
N PHE A 11 -3.39 -0.39 6.10
CA PHE A 11 -4.22 0.73 6.48
C PHE A 11 -5.32 0.28 7.44
N ASN A 12 -5.52 1.04 8.50
CA ASN A 12 -6.62 0.82 9.45
C ASN A 12 -7.94 1.47 9.00
N SER A 13 -8.04 1.95 7.75
CA SER A 13 -9.26 2.59 7.22
C SER A 13 -9.36 2.44 5.71
N VAL A 14 -10.51 1.97 5.20
CA VAL A 14 -10.78 1.84 3.75
C VAL A 14 -10.67 3.19 3.03
N HIS A 15 -11.16 4.27 3.64
CA HIS A 15 -11.05 5.62 3.06
C HIS A 15 -9.60 6.05 2.80
N ARG A 16 -8.67 5.65 3.69
CA ARG A 16 -7.23 5.95 3.51
C ARG A 16 -6.65 5.15 2.36
N VAL A 17 -7.03 3.88 2.22
CA VAL A 17 -6.64 3.04 1.08
C VAL A 17 -7.12 3.65 -0.23
N MET A 18 -8.38 4.09 -0.31
CA MET A 18 -8.91 4.70 -1.53
C MET A 18 -8.19 6.00 -1.89
N LYS A 19 -7.87 6.86 -0.90
CA LYS A 19 -7.10 8.09 -1.15
C LYS A 19 -5.68 7.76 -1.64
N ALA A 20 -4.99 6.85 -0.95
CA ALA A 20 -3.66 6.37 -1.30
C ALA A 20 -3.64 5.78 -2.71
N GLU A 21 -4.56 4.86 -3.00
CA GLU A 21 -4.65 4.21 -4.29
C GLU A 21 -4.87 5.24 -5.41
N LYS A 22 -5.74 6.22 -5.21
CA LYS A 22 -5.99 7.25 -6.22
C LYS A 22 -4.77 8.14 -6.48
N LEU A 23 -4.06 8.55 -5.43
CA LEU A 23 -2.81 9.32 -5.53
C LEU A 23 -1.75 8.54 -6.30
N LEU A 24 -1.52 7.30 -5.90
CA LEU A 24 -0.50 6.43 -6.47
C LEU A 24 -0.82 6.02 -7.92
N LYS A 25 -2.10 5.81 -8.25
CA LYS A 25 -2.56 5.60 -9.63
C LYS A 25 -2.33 6.85 -10.49
N GLY A 26 -2.50 8.04 -9.92
CA GLY A 26 -2.20 9.31 -10.60
C GLY A 26 -0.74 9.43 -11.00
N GLU A 27 0.16 9.02 -10.11
CA GLU A 27 1.61 9.02 -10.32
C GLU A 27 2.13 7.84 -11.16
N LYS A 28 1.23 6.97 -11.64
CA LYS A 28 1.55 5.75 -12.41
C LYS A 28 2.57 4.83 -11.72
N LEU A 29 2.55 4.80 -10.38
CA LEU A 29 3.46 3.96 -9.59
C LEU A 29 3.00 2.49 -9.61
N PRO A 30 3.93 1.53 -9.74
CA PRO A 30 3.62 0.10 -9.76
C PRO A 30 3.31 -0.39 -8.33
N MET A 31 2.03 -0.32 -7.97
CA MET A 31 1.51 -0.83 -6.70
C MET A 31 0.35 -1.81 -6.94
N LEU A 32 0.22 -2.78 -6.03
CA LEU A 32 -0.79 -3.83 -6.08
C LEU A 32 -1.61 -3.82 -4.80
N LEU A 33 -2.91 -3.56 -4.91
CA LEU A 33 -3.84 -3.71 -3.79
C LEU A 33 -4.04 -5.20 -3.50
N ILE A 34 -3.73 -5.61 -2.28
CA ILE A 34 -3.92 -6.97 -1.81
C ILE A 34 -4.75 -6.99 -0.53
N PRO A 35 -5.55 -8.05 -0.29
CA PRO A 35 -6.16 -8.25 1.01
C PRO A 35 -5.04 -8.40 2.05
N ALA A 36 -5.10 -7.60 3.12
CA ALA A 36 -4.11 -7.66 4.18
C ALA A 36 -4.15 -9.04 4.85
N PRO A 37 -2.99 -9.63 5.17
CA PRO A 37 -2.96 -10.89 5.90
C PRO A 37 -3.72 -10.75 7.22
N ARG A 38 -4.58 -11.72 7.55
CA ARG A 38 -5.42 -11.70 8.76
C ARG A 38 -4.61 -11.61 10.06
N VAL A 39 -3.34 -11.99 10.02
CA VAL A 39 -2.39 -11.88 11.14
C VAL A 39 -1.83 -10.47 11.35
N LEU A 40 -2.00 -9.55 10.39
CA LEU A 40 -1.49 -8.17 10.44
C LEU A 40 -2.60 -7.09 10.44
N SER A 41 -3.87 -7.47 10.29
CA SER A 41 -5.00 -6.52 10.19
C SER A 41 -6.10 -6.83 11.19
N SER A 42 -6.36 -5.91 12.12
CA SER A 42 -7.44 -6.03 13.11
C SER A 42 -8.77 -5.42 12.67
N ASP A 43 -8.83 -4.53 11.68
CA ASP A 43 -10.08 -3.81 11.38
C ASP A 43 -10.33 -3.49 9.89
N CYS A 44 -9.29 -3.34 9.03
CA CYS A 44 -9.52 -2.84 7.66
C CYS A 44 -9.05 -3.68 6.48
N GLY A 45 -8.45 -4.85 6.70
CA GLY A 45 -8.35 -5.94 5.72
C GLY A 45 -7.69 -5.64 4.36
N LEU A 46 -7.14 -4.46 4.14
CA LEU A 46 -6.59 -4.00 2.87
C LEU A 46 -5.17 -3.48 3.06
N ALA A 47 -4.32 -3.86 2.12
CA ALA A 47 -2.94 -3.43 2.09
C ALA A 47 -2.50 -3.10 0.66
N LEU A 48 -1.52 -2.21 0.53
CA LEU A 48 -0.86 -1.90 -0.73
C LEU A 48 0.51 -2.54 -0.73
N ARG A 49 0.75 -3.44 -1.68
CA ARG A 49 2.07 -4.01 -1.94
C ARG A 49 2.77 -3.20 -3.02
N TYR A 50 4.04 -2.89 -2.81
CA TYR A 50 4.87 -2.18 -3.77
C TYR A 50 6.33 -2.59 -3.64
N ALA A 51 7.11 -2.32 -4.69
CA ALA A 51 8.53 -2.63 -4.70
C ALA A 51 9.33 -1.65 -3.84
N ALA A 52 10.44 -2.11 -3.26
CA ALA A 52 11.35 -1.27 -2.48
C ALA A 52 11.81 -0.02 -3.23
N VAL A 53 11.95 -0.10 -4.56
CA VAL A 53 12.40 1.00 -5.42
C VAL A 53 11.42 2.17 -5.46
N ASP A 54 10.14 1.90 -5.25
CA ASP A 54 9.09 2.93 -5.22
C ASP A 54 8.77 3.40 -3.80
N ARG A 55 9.37 2.76 -2.79
CA ARG A 55 9.10 3.02 -1.37
C ARG A 55 9.20 4.49 -1.02
N GLU A 56 10.29 5.16 -1.37
CA GLU A 56 10.48 6.59 -1.04
C GLU A 56 9.39 7.47 -1.63
N ARG A 57 9.00 7.24 -2.89
CA ARG A 57 7.92 7.99 -3.55
C ARG A 57 6.57 7.71 -2.91
N ILE A 58 6.29 6.45 -2.61
CA ILE A 58 5.04 6.03 -2.00
C ILE A 58 4.92 6.61 -0.59
N GLU A 59 5.97 6.48 0.24
CA GLU A 59 5.99 7.07 1.57
C GLU A 59 5.84 8.60 1.53
N ALA A 60 6.52 9.29 0.60
CA ALA A 60 6.37 10.74 0.43
C ALA A 60 4.92 11.14 0.07
N LEU A 61 4.25 10.39 -0.81
CA LEU A 61 2.87 10.65 -1.20
C LEU A 61 1.86 10.32 -0.09
N LEU A 62 2.17 9.34 0.76
CA LEU A 62 1.32 8.95 1.89
C LEU A 62 1.51 9.83 3.12
N ALA A 63 2.67 10.48 3.25
CA ALA A 63 2.97 11.45 4.31
C ALA A 63 2.33 12.84 4.07
N ALA A 64 1.77 13.08 2.88
CA ALA A 64 1.14 14.34 2.47
C ALA A 64 -0.39 14.39 2.72
#